data_AF-A0A7D7B7L9-F1
#
_entry.id   AF-A0A7D7B7L9-F1
#
_cell.length_a   1.000
_cell.length_b   1.000
_cell.length_c   1.000
_cell.angle_alpha   90.00
_cell.angle_beta   90.00
_cell.angle_gamma   90.00
#
_symmetry.space_group_name_H-M   'P 1'
#
loop_
_entity.id
_entity.type
_entity.pdbx_description
1 polymer ?
#
loop_
_entity_poly.entity_id
_entity_poly.type
_entity_poly.pdbx_seq_one_letter_code
_entity_poly.pdbx_strand_id
1 'polypeptide(L)'
;MKVNNLFLAGVVALSLGMTACNNEDVPPVNNLGEGTTFVGMYISTMKDVSTRAVNDNQEDYGGRTEESKLTDLQLLSNVRPQAWTLGETADETGKFWETQTAGTFKVAPWKTNSGPQAMALLFNKGVLSADIATAADQTYGSTAAAVDNIAALATDNKFVMTSRAEQKTIVPGITEDAAKTGTSEAQNVFSFDVERIVAQGLVAKDAALEEATADKKGTVDLADIKYTAINGAAKTYLFRNHAGKRTIGDADGLYDGFASAIDGYTDFKAAKEPEGSAKENLIRLGNLLSKDNPQRNDLGMYAAKGVAENVNTAKNVAGIYFLENSVKKEALTAENKNYGYYRLPYAKVYVTYIPNEVWKLDDDGKTLVKMDNYAKGTTFYRGEDDGLIYASKEAAKKSKWSPDQKAYTYTSGKCAYRALWNRQTITADGKSIVNADTRRNNTYLLTIKSFQGLGMPWDPSDPKDPYLPKPDDKDEPTNPENPDIEKEETYMRVEAKVLQWNLVSRDVILE
;
A
#
# COMPACT_ATOMS: atom_id res chain seq x y z
N MET A 1 38.13 70.59 32.06
CA MET A 1 36.99 70.10 31.25
C MET A 1 36.49 71.27 30.41
N LYS A 2 36.17 71.15 29.11
CA LYS A 2 36.34 70.01 28.16
C LYS A 2 37.32 70.39 27.03
N VAL A 3 37.80 69.38 26.29
CA VAL A 3 38.95 69.36 25.37
C VAL A 3 38.63 68.29 24.30
N ASN A 4 38.96 68.37 23.00
CA ASN A 4 39.62 69.39 22.15
C ASN A 4 38.55 69.92 21.12
N ASN A 5 38.74 70.70 20.03
CA ASN A 5 39.81 70.98 19.05
C ASN A 5 40.10 69.81 18.06
N LEU A 6 40.57 69.99 16.81
CA LEU A 6 40.84 71.16 15.95
C LEU A 6 40.79 70.76 14.44
N PHE A 7 40.70 71.75 13.54
CA PHE A 7 41.36 71.93 12.20
C PHE A 7 42.03 70.77 11.39
N LEU A 8 42.23 70.83 10.05
CA LEU A 8 41.90 71.77 8.93
C LEU A 8 42.42 71.18 7.58
N ALA A 9 41.81 71.57 6.43
CA ALA A 9 42.33 71.41 5.04
C ALA A 9 42.57 69.96 4.51
N GLY A 10 42.73 69.69 3.20
CA GLY A 10 42.58 70.53 1.99
C GLY A 10 43.61 70.20 0.88
N VAL A 11 43.36 70.67 -0.36
CA VAL A 11 44.24 70.66 -1.58
C VAL A 11 44.18 69.45 -2.55
N VAL A 12 43.46 69.70 -3.67
CA VAL A 12 43.80 69.48 -5.10
C VAL A 12 44.78 68.38 -5.57
N ALA A 13 44.29 67.49 -6.45
CA ALA A 13 44.93 67.09 -7.71
C ALA A 13 43.80 66.79 -8.73
N LEU A 14 43.67 67.44 -9.90
CA LEU A 14 44.47 67.44 -11.14
C LEU A 14 44.44 66.12 -11.93
N SER A 15 44.07 66.26 -13.22
CA SER A 15 43.84 65.18 -14.18
C SER A 15 45.10 64.77 -14.94
N LEU A 16 45.26 63.48 -15.21
CA LEU A 16 45.98 62.94 -16.36
C LEU A 16 45.41 61.54 -16.67
N GLY A 17 45.25 61.22 -17.95
CA GLY A 17 44.99 59.86 -18.42
C GLY A 17 46.16 59.36 -19.26
N MET A 18 46.28 58.04 -19.44
CA MET A 18 47.07 57.34 -20.46
C MET A 18 46.70 55.84 -20.45
N THR A 19 47.14 55.07 -21.44
CA THR A 19 46.57 53.76 -21.79
C THR A 19 47.42 52.52 -21.46
N ALA A 20 46.70 51.44 -21.14
CA ALA A 20 46.97 50.02 -21.50
C ALA A 20 47.81 49.09 -20.58
N CYS A 21 47.38 47.83 -20.64
CA CYS A 21 48.09 46.55 -20.42
C CYS A 21 48.31 45.96 -19.00
N ASN A 22 47.48 44.94 -18.74
CA ASN A 22 47.81 43.59 -18.24
C ASN A 22 47.69 43.26 -16.74
N ASN A 23 47.24 42.01 -16.54
CA ASN A 23 46.86 41.26 -15.35
C ASN A 23 47.53 41.64 -14.01
N GLU A 24 46.67 41.78 -12.98
CA GLU A 24 46.85 41.00 -11.75
C GLU A 24 45.59 40.15 -11.52
N ASP A 25 45.77 38.90 -11.08
CA ASP A 25 44.66 38.02 -10.70
C ASP A 25 44.01 38.53 -9.42
N VAL A 26 42.83 39.15 -9.54
CA VAL A 26 41.96 39.37 -8.37
C VAL A 26 41.34 38.00 -8.02
N PRO A 27 41.72 37.36 -6.89
CA PRO A 27 41.06 36.12 -6.50
C PRO A 27 39.58 36.45 -6.26
N PRO A 28 38.63 35.71 -6.86
CA PRO A 28 37.22 36.00 -6.67
C PRO A 28 36.89 35.88 -5.18
N VAL A 29 36.48 37.00 -4.59
CA VAL A 29 36.05 37.03 -3.19
C VAL A 29 34.84 36.10 -3.07
N ASN A 30 35.02 34.96 -2.42
CA ASN A 30 33.95 34.00 -2.20
C ASN A 30 32.83 34.66 -1.40
N ASN A 31 31.79 35.11 -2.11
CA ASN A 31 30.52 35.50 -1.51
C ASN A 31 29.97 34.31 -0.73
N LEU A 32 29.98 34.38 0.60
CA LEU A 32 29.64 33.29 1.54
C LEU A 32 28.16 32.83 1.48
N GLY A 33 27.39 33.26 0.47
CA GLY A 33 26.04 32.78 0.15
C GLY A 33 25.91 32.10 -1.22
N GLU A 34 26.98 32.05 -2.03
CA GLU A 34 26.99 31.33 -3.31
C GLU A 34 27.72 29.99 -3.20
N GLY A 35 27.12 28.94 -3.77
CA GLY A 35 27.73 27.61 -3.82
C GLY A 35 29.06 27.58 -4.55
N THR A 36 29.98 26.72 -4.10
CA THR A 36 31.34 26.53 -4.63
C THR A 36 31.45 25.41 -5.67
N THR A 37 30.37 24.67 -5.93
CA THR A 37 30.34 23.51 -6.82
C THR A 37 28.92 23.24 -7.31
N PHE A 38 28.77 22.51 -8.42
CA PHE A 38 27.47 22.09 -8.94
C PHE A 38 27.16 20.63 -8.63
N VAL A 39 25.86 20.30 -8.59
CA VAL A 39 25.32 18.95 -8.40
C VAL A 39 24.23 18.68 -9.43
N GLY A 40 24.18 17.45 -9.95
CA GLY A 40 23.11 16.92 -10.79
C GLY A 40 22.49 15.66 -10.18
N MET A 41 21.39 15.17 -10.75
CA MET A 41 20.75 13.92 -10.30
C MET A 41 20.22 13.08 -11.46
N TYR A 42 20.22 11.77 -11.27
CA TYR A 42 19.33 10.84 -11.95
C TYR A 42 18.32 10.29 -10.93
N ILE A 43 17.06 10.17 -11.33
CA ILE A 43 15.98 9.71 -10.45
C ILE A 43 15.20 8.63 -11.17
N SER A 44 15.09 7.44 -10.55
CA SER A 44 14.49 6.25 -11.16
C SER A 44 13.20 5.89 -10.42
N THR A 45 12.07 5.78 -11.14
CA THR A 45 10.88 5.09 -10.62
C THR A 45 11.15 3.59 -10.70
N MET A 46 11.65 3.05 -9.58
CA MET A 46 12.51 1.87 -9.50
C MET A 46 11.80 0.54 -9.78
N LYS A 47 12.55 -0.50 -10.21
CA LYS A 47 12.19 -1.93 -10.20
C LYS A 47 13.42 -2.82 -10.44
N ASP A 48 13.39 -4.07 -9.95
CA ASP A 48 14.31 -5.12 -10.38
C ASP A 48 13.83 -5.75 -11.70
N VAL A 49 14.66 -5.84 -12.75
CA VAL A 49 14.36 -6.71 -13.91
C VAL A 49 14.85 -8.13 -13.63
N SER A 50 14.24 -8.78 -12.63
CA SER A 50 14.51 -10.18 -12.30
C SER A 50 13.85 -11.09 -13.34
N THR A 51 14.59 -11.54 -14.35
CA THR A 51 14.11 -12.51 -15.36
C THR A 51 14.07 -13.95 -14.83
N ARG A 52 13.65 -14.13 -13.58
CA ARG A 52 13.53 -15.42 -12.91
C ARG A 52 12.06 -15.77 -12.67
N ALA A 53 11.70 -17.01 -12.96
CA ALA A 53 10.41 -17.57 -12.63
C ALA A 53 10.32 -17.84 -11.12
N VAL A 54 9.94 -16.82 -10.36
CA VAL A 54 9.55 -16.98 -8.95
C VAL A 54 8.32 -17.88 -8.88
N ASN A 55 8.25 -18.76 -7.89
CA ASN A 55 7.02 -19.43 -7.49
C ASN A 55 5.90 -18.38 -7.30
N ASP A 56 4.72 -18.67 -7.89
CA ASP A 56 3.58 -17.75 -8.05
C ASP A 56 3.77 -16.53 -9.00
N ASN A 57 4.60 -16.69 -10.06
CA ASN A 57 4.55 -15.86 -11.28
C ASN A 57 4.55 -14.34 -11.03
N GLN A 58 5.60 -13.81 -10.39
CA GLN A 58 5.76 -12.35 -10.31
C GLN A 58 5.85 -11.75 -11.72
N GLU A 59 5.01 -10.75 -11.99
CA GLU A 59 4.81 -10.19 -13.32
C GLU A 59 4.91 -8.65 -13.31
N ASP A 60 5.28 -8.10 -14.45
CA ASP A 60 5.55 -6.68 -14.64
C ASP A 60 4.27 -5.91 -14.98
N TYR A 61 3.93 -4.89 -14.20
CA TYR A 61 2.65 -4.18 -14.36
C TYR A 61 2.79 -2.67 -14.35
N GLY A 62 2.47 -2.03 -15.49
CA GLY A 62 2.54 -0.58 -15.70
C GLY A 62 1.90 0.28 -14.61
N GLY A 63 0.87 -0.24 -13.93
CA GLY A 63 -0.14 0.60 -13.33
C GLY A 63 -1.01 1.27 -14.41
N ARG A 64 -1.92 2.12 -13.96
CA ARG A 64 -2.64 3.07 -14.81
C ARG A 64 -1.80 4.32 -15.04
N THR A 65 -2.10 5.08 -16.09
CA THR A 65 -1.41 6.34 -16.40
C THR A 65 -1.48 7.35 -15.25
N GLU A 66 -2.62 7.41 -14.55
CA GLU A 66 -2.82 8.32 -13.41
C GLU A 66 -1.97 7.95 -12.19
N GLU A 67 -1.51 6.70 -12.09
CA GLU A 67 -0.71 6.20 -10.97
C GLU A 67 0.78 6.47 -11.12
N SER A 68 1.23 6.86 -12.32
CA SER A 68 2.64 7.07 -12.67
C SER A 68 3.00 8.54 -12.95
N LYS A 69 2.02 9.44 -13.02
CA LYS A 69 2.26 10.86 -13.31
C LYS A 69 2.95 11.57 -12.14
N LEU A 70 4.01 12.33 -12.47
CA LEU A 70 4.77 13.17 -11.54
C LEU A 70 4.59 14.64 -11.94
N THR A 71 4.33 15.53 -10.98
CA THR A 71 4.14 16.97 -11.22
C THR A 71 5.15 17.83 -10.47
N ASP A 72 5.49 17.42 -9.24
CA ASP A 72 6.28 18.19 -8.28
C ASP A 72 7.34 17.28 -7.65
N LEU A 73 8.57 17.77 -7.50
CA LEU A 73 9.69 17.07 -6.84
C LEU A 73 10.28 17.95 -5.74
N GLN A 74 10.52 17.38 -4.56
CA GLN A 74 11.30 18.00 -3.49
C GLN A 74 12.54 17.17 -3.15
N LEU A 75 13.68 17.84 -3.00
CA LEU A 75 14.86 17.35 -2.28
C LEU A 75 14.83 17.93 -0.87
N LEU A 76 14.73 17.06 0.15
CA LEU A 76 15.09 17.41 1.53
C LEU A 76 16.59 17.34 1.69
N SER A 77 17.17 18.31 2.41
CA SER A 77 18.58 18.28 2.73
C SER A 77 18.95 19.16 3.92
N ASN A 78 20.00 18.76 4.64
CA ASN A 78 20.54 19.46 5.81
C ASN A 78 21.34 20.73 5.46
N VAL A 79 21.73 20.90 4.19
CA VAL A 79 22.44 22.09 3.69
C VAL A 79 21.47 23.06 3.02
N ARG A 80 20.77 22.60 1.98
CA ARG A 80 19.78 23.39 1.23
C ARG A 80 18.75 22.48 0.57
N PRO A 81 17.48 22.49 1.01
CA PRO A 81 16.38 21.88 0.28
C PRO A 81 16.21 22.51 -1.10
N GLN A 82 15.72 21.73 -2.07
CA GLN A 82 15.38 22.20 -3.42
C GLN A 82 13.97 21.71 -3.80
N ALA A 83 13.34 22.39 -4.74
CA ALA A 83 12.07 21.97 -5.33
C ALA A 83 12.08 22.24 -6.83
N TRP A 84 11.49 21.31 -7.60
CA TRP A 84 11.35 21.41 -9.04
C TRP A 84 9.92 21.04 -9.47
N THR A 85 9.47 21.62 -10.57
CA THR A 85 8.23 21.19 -11.26
C THR A 85 8.58 20.40 -12.50
N LEU A 86 7.61 19.66 -13.09
CA LEU A 86 7.82 19.03 -14.39
C LEU A 86 8.10 20.11 -15.46
N GLY A 87 9.13 19.90 -16.29
CA GLY A 87 9.47 20.70 -17.45
C GLY A 87 9.15 19.98 -18.76
N GLU A 88 8.82 20.75 -19.79
CA GLU A 88 8.62 20.23 -21.16
C GLU A 88 9.93 20.19 -21.96
N THR A 89 10.98 20.86 -21.48
CA THR A 89 12.31 20.90 -22.09
C THR A 89 13.38 20.43 -21.11
N ALA A 90 14.43 19.81 -21.64
CA ALA A 90 15.59 19.41 -20.85
C ALA A 90 16.34 20.65 -20.34
N ASP A 91 16.96 20.52 -19.16
CA ASP A 91 17.84 21.51 -18.54
C ASP A 91 17.18 22.84 -18.12
N GLU A 92 15.86 22.97 -18.22
CA GLU A 92 15.12 24.17 -17.79
C GLU A 92 15.29 24.42 -16.28
N THR A 93 15.74 25.63 -15.91
CA THR A 93 16.07 25.96 -14.52
C THR A 93 14.86 25.83 -13.58
N GLY A 94 15.01 25.08 -12.49
CA GLY A 94 13.89 24.78 -11.57
C GLY A 94 12.94 23.69 -12.07
N LYS A 95 13.32 22.94 -13.12
CA LYS A 95 12.60 21.77 -13.60
C LYS A 95 13.28 20.44 -13.34
N PHE A 96 12.45 19.40 -13.35
CA PHE A 96 12.85 18.04 -13.65
C PHE A 96 12.17 17.58 -14.95
N TRP A 97 12.79 16.68 -15.70
CA TRP A 97 12.26 16.15 -16.97
C TRP A 97 12.57 14.65 -17.10
N GLU A 98 11.76 13.95 -17.88
CA GLU A 98 11.99 12.54 -18.22
C GLU A 98 13.07 12.42 -19.30
N THR A 99 13.92 11.40 -19.20
CA THR A 99 14.97 11.14 -20.20
C THR A 99 14.44 10.28 -21.36
N GLN A 100 15.28 9.99 -22.36
CA GLN A 100 14.93 9.01 -23.41
C GLN A 100 14.68 7.61 -22.83
N THR A 101 15.25 7.30 -21.68
CA THR A 101 14.83 6.18 -20.84
C THR A 101 13.63 6.66 -20.01
N ALA A 102 12.42 6.23 -20.36
CA ALA A 102 11.22 6.52 -19.58
C ALA A 102 11.37 6.04 -18.12
N GLY A 103 10.59 6.56 -17.18
CA GLY A 103 10.73 6.28 -15.74
C GLY A 103 12.05 6.77 -15.11
N THR A 104 12.99 7.27 -15.91
CA THR A 104 14.26 7.85 -15.46
C THR A 104 14.24 9.35 -15.76
N PHE A 105 14.44 10.16 -14.73
CA PHE A 105 14.34 11.62 -14.76
C PHE A 105 15.68 12.27 -14.42
N LYS A 106 15.91 13.49 -14.91
CA LYS A 106 16.98 14.39 -14.43
C LYS A 106 16.38 15.68 -13.86
N VAL A 107 17.18 16.37 -13.05
CA VAL A 107 16.90 17.73 -12.58
C VAL A 107 17.91 18.71 -13.19
N ALA A 108 17.54 19.97 -13.32
CA ALA A 108 18.48 21.02 -13.69
C ALA A 108 19.57 21.12 -12.61
N PRO A 109 20.88 21.14 -12.97
CA PRO A 109 21.95 21.24 -11.99
C PRO A 109 21.82 22.48 -11.10
N TRP A 110 22.30 22.39 -9.86
CA TRP A 110 22.26 23.52 -8.93
C TRP A 110 23.59 23.75 -8.21
N LYS A 111 23.85 25.03 -7.92
CA LYS A 111 25.01 25.49 -7.14
C LYS A 111 24.79 25.18 -5.64
N THR A 112 25.76 24.51 -5.01
CA THR A 112 25.76 24.20 -3.57
C THR A 112 27.18 24.17 -3.03
N ASN A 113 27.36 23.83 -1.74
CA ASN A 113 28.67 23.70 -1.11
C ASN A 113 29.15 22.24 -1.14
N SER A 114 30.47 22.05 -1.23
CA SER A 114 31.13 20.75 -1.11
C SER A 114 31.11 20.22 0.33
N GLY A 115 31.07 18.89 0.49
CA GLY A 115 31.10 18.20 1.78
C GLY A 115 29.98 17.16 1.95
N PRO A 116 29.84 16.56 3.14
CA PRO A 116 28.76 15.61 3.43
C PRO A 116 27.40 16.32 3.47
N GLN A 117 26.47 15.86 2.64
CA GLN A 117 25.11 16.39 2.54
C GLN A 117 24.12 15.22 2.60
N ALA A 118 23.25 15.24 3.61
CA ALA A 118 22.13 14.31 3.71
C ALA A 118 21.06 14.70 2.69
N MET A 119 20.48 13.71 2.02
CA MET A 119 19.55 13.89 0.90
C MET A 119 18.42 12.86 0.95
N ALA A 120 17.20 13.30 0.64
CA ALA A 120 16.05 12.43 0.40
C ALA A 120 15.07 13.11 -0.58
N LEU A 121 14.45 12.34 -1.47
CA LEU A 121 13.49 12.82 -2.46
C LEU A 121 12.04 12.48 -2.11
N LEU A 122 11.13 13.38 -2.46
CA LEU A 122 9.68 13.16 -2.48
C LEU A 122 9.07 13.74 -3.76
N PHE A 123 8.42 12.91 -4.58
CA PHE A 123 7.52 13.37 -5.63
C PHE A 123 6.09 13.56 -5.10
N ASN A 124 5.35 14.48 -5.72
CA ASN A 124 3.90 14.68 -5.57
C ASN A 124 3.40 14.92 -4.13
N LYS A 125 4.29 15.18 -3.17
CA LYS A 125 4.03 15.15 -1.71
C LYS A 125 2.84 15.97 -1.19
N GLY A 126 2.33 16.92 -1.98
CA GLY A 126 1.29 17.86 -1.57
C GLY A 126 1.63 18.57 -0.25
N VAL A 127 0.73 18.43 0.73
CA VAL A 127 0.85 19.02 2.07
C VAL A 127 1.74 18.23 3.05
N LEU A 128 2.25 17.06 2.67
CA LEU A 128 3.12 16.27 3.55
C LEU A 128 4.39 17.05 3.92
N SER A 129 4.79 16.94 5.18
CA SER A 129 5.99 17.55 5.74
C SER A 129 6.93 16.48 6.27
N ALA A 130 8.23 16.69 6.08
CA ALA A 130 9.28 15.73 6.42
C ALA A 130 10.60 16.48 6.66
N ASP A 131 11.39 15.96 7.59
CA ASP A 131 12.70 16.51 7.96
C ASP A 131 13.78 15.46 7.65
N ILE A 132 14.82 15.87 6.92
CA ILE A 132 15.97 15.03 6.59
C ILE A 132 16.64 14.43 7.84
N ALA A 133 16.58 15.12 8.98
CA ALA A 133 17.16 14.67 10.25
C ALA A 133 16.41 13.46 10.86
N THR A 134 15.15 13.22 10.46
CA THR A 134 14.35 12.07 10.92
C THR A 134 13.88 11.15 9.78
N ALA A 135 14.06 11.55 8.52
CA ALA A 135 13.52 10.88 7.33
C ALA A 135 13.78 9.37 7.26
N ALA A 136 14.92 8.87 7.74
CA ALA A 136 15.23 7.44 7.71
C ALA A 136 14.20 6.58 8.49
N ASP A 137 13.65 7.12 9.58
CA ASP A 137 12.71 6.43 10.49
C ASP A 137 11.36 7.14 10.62
N GLN A 138 11.17 8.25 9.88
CA GLN A 138 9.92 9.03 9.92
C GLN A 138 8.74 8.13 9.51
N THR A 139 7.76 8.02 10.39
CA THR A 139 6.51 7.31 10.12
C THR A 139 5.38 8.28 9.74
N TYR A 140 4.40 7.75 9.01
CA TYR A 140 3.20 8.46 8.60
C TYR A 140 1.98 7.54 8.65
N GLY A 141 0.82 8.10 9.02
CA GLY A 141 -0.45 7.39 9.10
C GLY A 141 -0.95 7.14 10.52
N SER A 142 -2.27 7.01 10.66
CA SER A 142 -2.97 6.48 11.82
C SER A 142 -4.34 5.93 11.40
N THR A 143 -4.94 5.05 12.21
CA THR A 143 -6.28 4.49 11.95
C THR A 143 -7.36 5.58 11.90
N ALA A 144 -7.29 6.57 12.78
CA ALA A 144 -8.28 7.65 12.88
C ALA A 144 -8.36 8.52 11.61
N ALA A 145 -7.23 8.73 10.94
CA ALA A 145 -7.12 9.52 9.71
C ALA A 145 -6.90 8.66 8.45
N ALA A 146 -7.08 7.34 8.52
CA ALA A 146 -6.62 6.40 7.48
C ALA A 146 -7.14 6.70 6.06
N VAL A 147 -8.37 7.17 5.94
CA VAL A 147 -8.97 7.57 4.65
C VAL A 147 -8.25 8.79 4.06
N ASP A 148 -8.00 9.81 4.88
CA ASP A 148 -7.31 11.04 4.45
C ASP A 148 -5.81 10.77 4.20
N ASN A 149 -5.20 9.87 4.99
CA ASN A 149 -3.83 9.42 4.81
C ASN A 149 -3.64 8.73 3.45
N ILE A 150 -4.56 7.85 3.04
CA ILE A 150 -4.50 7.24 1.69
C ILE A 150 -4.79 8.28 0.61
N ALA A 151 -5.76 9.17 0.79
CA ALA A 151 -6.02 10.25 -0.18
C ALA A 151 -4.79 11.16 -0.39
N ALA A 152 -4.05 11.48 0.67
CA ALA A 152 -2.82 12.28 0.63
C ALA A 152 -1.63 11.56 -0.03
N LEU A 153 -1.65 10.22 -0.12
CA LEU A 153 -0.58 9.40 -0.71
C LEU A 153 -0.90 8.88 -2.12
N ALA A 154 -2.18 8.68 -2.43
CA ALA A 154 -2.68 7.89 -3.56
C ALA A 154 -3.96 8.50 -4.16
N THR A 155 -3.86 9.76 -4.57
CA THR A 155 -4.85 10.39 -5.47
C THR A 155 -4.36 10.28 -6.91
N ASP A 156 -5.29 10.00 -7.84
CA ASP A 156 -5.01 9.96 -9.29
C ASP A 156 -4.27 11.22 -9.76
N ASN A 157 -3.21 11.00 -10.55
CA ASN A 157 -2.23 11.99 -11.02
C ASN A 157 -1.29 12.57 -9.94
N LYS A 158 -1.39 12.13 -8.68
CA LYS A 158 -0.60 12.64 -7.54
C LYS A 158 -0.22 11.52 -6.54
N PHE A 159 0.33 10.43 -7.05
CA PHE A 159 0.88 9.37 -6.19
C PHE A 159 2.20 9.80 -5.58
N VAL A 160 2.31 9.76 -4.25
CA VAL A 160 3.51 10.14 -3.52
C VAL A 160 4.55 9.03 -3.63
N MET A 161 5.73 9.39 -4.14
CA MET A 161 6.88 8.49 -4.26
C MET A 161 8.10 9.07 -3.55
N THR A 162 8.87 8.24 -2.87
CA THR A 162 10.00 8.68 -2.03
C THR A 162 11.24 7.85 -2.27
N SER A 163 12.43 8.42 -2.05
CA SER A 163 13.69 7.68 -2.07
C SER A 163 14.03 7.05 -0.71
N ARG A 164 15.23 6.47 -0.59
CA ARG A 164 15.92 6.37 0.71
C ARG A 164 16.41 7.76 1.14
N ALA A 165 16.48 7.99 2.44
CA ALA A 165 17.25 9.08 3.03
C ALA A 165 18.68 8.59 3.28
N GLU A 166 19.67 9.26 2.71
CA GLU A 166 21.07 8.84 2.72
C GLU A 166 22.05 10.04 2.66
N GLN A 167 23.31 9.80 3.01
CA GLN A 167 24.36 10.83 2.97
C GLN A 167 25.20 10.69 1.69
N LYS A 168 25.24 11.75 0.88
CA LYS A 168 26.17 11.89 -0.25
C LYS A 168 27.35 12.79 0.13
N THR A 169 28.46 12.66 -0.57
CA THR A 169 29.63 13.54 -0.41
C THR A 169 29.83 14.36 -1.68
N ILE A 170 29.72 15.67 -1.58
CA ILE A 170 29.79 16.59 -2.72
C ILE A 170 31.24 17.05 -2.91
N VAL A 171 31.78 16.80 -4.10
CA VAL A 171 33.13 17.19 -4.55
C VAL A 171 33.18 18.69 -4.86
N PRO A 172 34.22 19.44 -4.42
CA PRO A 172 34.39 20.85 -4.77
C PRO A 172 34.79 21.05 -6.24
N GLY A 173 34.45 22.21 -6.82
CA GLY A 173 34.96 22.63 -8.12
C GLY A 173 34.35 21.95 -9.35
N ILE A 174 33.27 21.17 -9.20
CA ILE A 174 32.52 20.63 -10.35
C ILE A 174 31.77 21.77 -11.03
N THR A 175 31.94 21.89 -12.35
CA THR A 175 31.26 22.90 -13.18
C THR A 175 29.82 22.50 -13.48
N GLU A 176 29.00 23.47 -13.88
CA GLU A 176 27.60 23.23 -14.28
C GLU A 176 27.52 22.19 -15.42
N ASP A 177 28.32 22.35 -16.48
CA ASP A 177 28.38 21.40 -17.60
C ASP A 177 28.83 19.98 -17.20
N ALA A 178 29.72 19.85 -16.20
CA ALA A 178 30.17 18.55 -15.71
C ALA A 178 29.07 17.85 -14.89
N ALA A 179 28.35 18.58 -14.04
CA ALA A 179 27.18 18.06 -13.33
C ALA A 179 25.98 17.79 -14.27
N LYS A 180 25.90 18.53 -15.38
CA LYS A 180 24.88 18.41 -16.41
C LYS A 180 25.05 17.16 -17.28
N THR A 181 26.25 16.96 -17.83
CA THR A 181 26.58 15.88 -18.77
C THR A 181 27.08 14.61 -18.08
N GLY A 182 27.50 14.70 -16.82
CA GLY A 182 28.02 13.58 -16.03
C GLY A 182 27.00 12.48 -15.73
N THR A 183 27.55 11.34 -15.32
CA THR A 183 26.83 10.07 -15.04
C THR A 183 27.27 9.42 -13.73
N SER A 184 28.14 10.06 -12.95
CA SER A 184 28.75 9.48 -11.74
C SER A 184 28.82 10.46 -10.57
N GLU A 185 28.90 9.93 -9.34
CA GLU A 185 29.07 10.74 -8.12
C GLU A 185 30.40 11.52 -8.12
N ALA A 186 31.42 11.08 -8.87
CA ALA A 186 32.67 11.81 -9.07
C ALA A 186 32.48 13.14 -9.83
N GLN A 187 31.37 13.27 -10.58
CA GLN A 187 30.92 14.50 -11.24
C GLN A 187 29.77 15.17 -10.47
N ASN A 188 29.59 14.83 -9.18
CA ASN A 188 28.43 15.21 -8.37
C ASN A 188 27.08 14.86 -9.00
N VAL A 189 26.99 13.76 -9.76
CA VAL A 189 25.72 13.29 -10.32
C VAL A 189 25.23 12.09 -9.52
N PHE A 190 24.23 12.33 -8.67
CA PHE A 190 23.74 11.34 -7.71
C PHE A 190 22.50 10.61 -8.22
N SER A 191 22.50 9.28 -8.13
CA SER A 191 21.34 8.44 -8.49
C SER A 191 20.45 8.18 -7.27
N PHE A 192 19.14 8.36 -7.43
CA PHE A 192 18.13 8.08 -6.40
C PHE A 192 16.97 7.25 -6.95
N ASP A 193 16.70 6.12 -6.31
CA ASP A 193 15.56 5.27 -6.63
C ASP A 193 14.34 5.62 -5.76
N VAL A 194 13.21 5.95 -6.39
CA VAL A 194 11.94 6.26 -5.74
C VAL A 194 10.90 5.14 -5.94
N GLU A 195 10.01 5.02 -4.96
CA GLU A 195 8.89 4.08 -4.96
C GLU A 195 7.64 4.73 -4.37
N ARG A 196 6.44 4.34 -4.85
CA ARG A 196 5.17 4.69 -4.21
C ARG A 196 5.12 4.20 -2.77
N ILE A 197 4.46 4.95 -1.89
CA ILE A 197 4.30 4.60 -0.46
C ILE A 197 3.19 3.55 -0.23
N VAL A 198 2.18 3.48 -1.11
CA VAL A 198 1.06 2.53 -1.00
C VAL A 198 1.30 1.22 -1.73
N ALA A 199 0.58 0.17 -1.30
CA ALA A 199 0.28 -1.01 -2.11
C ALA A 199 -1.09 -0.84 -2.79
N GLN A 200 -1.36 -1.66 -3.82
CA GLN A 200 -2.68 -1.76 -4.47
C GLN A 200 -3.22 -3.20 -4.36
N GLY A 201 -4.52 -3.36 -4.11
CA GLY A 201 -5.24 -4.63 -4.23
C GLY A 201 -6.23 -4.61 -5.40
N LEU A 202 -6.19 -5.65 -6.24
CA LEU A 202 -7.09 -5.88 -7.38
C LEU A 202 -7.72 -7.27 -7.27
N VAL A 203 -9.01 -7.39 -7.60
CA VAL A 203 -9.71 -8.68 -7.66
C VAL A 203 -10.48 -8.81 -8.97
N ALA A 204 -10.33 -9.97 -9.61
CA ALA A 204 -10.98 -10.34 -10.87
C ALA A 204 -11.68 -11.71 -10.77
N LYS A 205 -12.65 -11.96 -11.65
CA LYS A 205 -13.20 -13.29 -11.92
C LYS A 205 -12.27 -14.05 -12.86
N ASP A 206 -12.29 -15.38 -12.77
CA ASP A 206 -11.77 -16.26 -13.82
C ASP A 206 -12.80 -16.45 -14.94
N ALA A 207 -12.35 -16.77 -16.15
CA ALA A 207 -13.23 -17.07 -17.28
C ALA A 207 -14.03 -18.38 -17.10
N ALA A 208 -13.59 -19.28 -16.22
CA ALA A 208 -14.28 -20.52 -15.86
C ALA A 208 -14.93 -20.47 -14.45
N LEU A 209 -15.17 -19.27 -13.89
CA LEU A 209 -15.86 -19.12 -12.61
C LEU A 209 -17.37 -19.42 -12.76
N GLU A 210 -17.82 -20.53 -12.19
CA GLU A 210 -19.23 -20.92 -12.15
C GLU A 210 -19.99 -20.27 -10.96
N GLU A 211 -21.31 -20.12 -11.09
CA GLU A 211 -22.17 -19.69 -9.98
C GLU A 211 -22.28 -20.75 -8.87
N ALA A 212 -22.21 -22.04 -9.22
CA ALA A 212 -22.41 -23.15 -8.30
C ALA A 212 -21.22 -23.34 -7.35
N THR A 213 -21.50 -23.61 -6.06
CA THR A 213 -20.43 -23.96 -5.12
C THR A 213 -19.92 -25.38 -5.32
N ALA A 214 -18.63 -25.61 -5.03
CA ALA A 214 -18.00 -26.91 -5.20
C ALA A 214 -18.65 -28.02 -4.34
N ASP A 215 -19.17 -27.67 -3.16
CA ASP A 215 -19.96 -28.56 -2.29
C ASP A 215 -21.39 -28.82 -2.78
N LYS A 216 -21.83 -28.10 -3.83
CA LYS A 216 -23.15 -28.19 -4.48
C LYS A 216 -24.34 -27.88 -3.57
N LYS A 217 -24.13 -27.15 -2.47
CA LYS A 217 -25.19 -26.75 -1.53
C LYS A 217 -25.85 -25.41 -1.86
N GLY A 218 -25.35 -24.69 -2.86
CA GLY A 218 -25.95 -23.43 -3.31
C GLY A 218 -25.27 -22.85 -4.54
N THR A 219 -25.62 -21.60 -4.82
CA THR A 219 -24.96 -20.75 -5.81
C THR A 219 -24.56 -19.40 -5.21
N VAL A 220 -23.66 -18.70 -5.89
CA VAL A 220 -23.20 -17.35 -5.57
C VAL A 220 -23.60 -16.40 -6.70
N ASP A 221 -24.17 -15.26 -6.33
CA ASP A 221 -24.55 -14.20 -7.26
C ASP A 221 -23.32 -13.51 -7.86
N LEU A 222 -22.88 -13.97 -9.04
CA LEU A 222 -21.71 -13.40 -9.74
C LEU A 222 -21.94 -11.96 -10.24
N ALA A 223 -23.17 -11.43 -10.17
CA ALA A 223 -23.51 -10.08 -10.62
C ALA A 223 -23.24 -8.99 -9.57
N ASP A 224 -23.25 -9.29 -8.27
CA ASP A 224 -22.99 -8.32 -7.18
C ASP A 224 -21.88 -8.77 -6.22
N ILE A 225 -20.75 -9.21 -6.79
CA ILE A 225 -19.53 -9.48 -6.02
C ILE A 225 -18.76 -8.17 -5.78
N LYS A 226 -18.46 -7.85 -4.52
CA LYS A 226 -17.63 -6.70 -4.14
C LYS A 226 -16.40 -7.13 -3.32
N TYR A 227 -15.35 -6.32 -3.30
CA TYR A 227 -14.15 -6.58 -2.50
C TYR A 227 -13.59 -5.31 -1.84
N THR A 228 -12.87 -5.49 -0.74
CA THR A 228 -12.05 -4.46 -0.08
C THR A 228 -10.76 -5.07 0.50
N ALA A 229 -9.82 -4.23 0.93
CA ALA A 229 -8.62 -4.63 1.67
C ALA A 229 -8.81 -4.41 3.17
N ILE A 230 -8.57 -5.46 3.97
CA ILE A 230 -8.62 -5.45 5.44
C ILE A 230 -7.22 -5.76 5.98
N ASN A 231 -6.90 -5.24 7.17
CA ASN A 231 -5.60 -5.35 7.82
C ASN A 231 -4.44 -4.80 6.96
N GLY A 232 -4.67 -3.78 6.14
CA GLY A 232 -3.60 -2.85 5.76
C GLY A 232 -3.07 -2.15 7.01
N ALA A 233 -1.81 -1.72 7.03
CA ALA A 233 -1.25 -1.10 8.23
C ALA A 233 -1.88 0.27 8.53
N ALA A 234 -1.98 0.62 9.81
CA ALA A 234 -2.42 1.95 10.23
C ALA A 234 -1.37 3.04 9.94
N LYS A 235 -0.10 2.66 9.81
CA LYS A 235 1.07 3.52 9.64
C LYS A 235 2.15 2.85 8.80
N THR A 236 2.98 3.63 8.14
CA THR A 236 4.12 3.18 7.32
C THR A 236 5.34 4.10 7.55
N TYR A 237 6.54 3.68 7.15
CA TYR A 237 7.68 4.57 7.03
C TYR A 237 7.51 5.47 5.79
N LEU A 238 7.73 6.78 5.91
CA LEU A 238 7.53 7.69 4.78
C LEU A 238 8.57 7.43 3.67
N PHE A 239 9.81 7.11 4.03
CA PHE A 239 10.92 6.86 3.10
C PHE A 239 11.27 5.36 2.96
N ARG A 240 12.05 5.03 1.93
CA ARG A 240 12.37 3.63 1.55
C ARG A 240 13.41 2.92 2.43
N ASN A 241 13.88 3.52 3.52
CA ASN A 241 14.99 2.99 4.31
C ASN A 241 14.70 1.55 4.82
N HIS A 242 13.45 1.30 5.22
CA HIS A 242 12.97 -0.02 5.69
C HIS A 242 12.20 -0.83 4.62
N ALA A 243 12.10 -0.34 3.38
CA ALA A 243 11.26 -0.95 2.35
C ALA A 243 11.83 -2.26 1.75
N GLY A 244 13.07 -2.65 2.05
CA GLY A 244 13.71 -3.85 1.49
C GLY A 244 13.80 -3.90 -0.04
N LYS A 245 14.17 -5.08 -0.57
CA LYS A 245 14.13 -5.40 -2.00
C LYS A 245 12.69 -5.55 -2.49
N ARG A 246 12.47 -5.33 -3.80
CA ARG A 246 11.16 -5.45 -4.44
C ARG A 246 10.80 -6.90 -4.79
N THR A 247 11.80 -7.65 -5.23
CA THR A 247 11.70 -9.07 -5.58
C THR A 247 11.70 -9.96 -4.32
N ILE A 248 10.87 -11.01 -4.32
CA ILE A 248 10.86 -12.04 -3.27
C ILE A 248 12.02 -13.03 -3.50
N GLY A 249 12.65 -13.50 -2.42
CA GLY A 249 13.73 -14.48 -2.49
C GLY A 249 13.24 -15.90 -2.80
N ASP A 250 13.66 -16.44 -3.96
CA ASP A 250 13.38 -17.80 -4.46
C ASP A 250 13.50 -18.91 -3.37
N ALA A 251 14.41 -18.75 -2.41
CA ALA A 251 14.79 -19.77 -1.44
C ALA A 251 13.95 -19.79 -0.15
N ASP A 252 13.26 -18.70 0.21
CA ASP A 252 12.55 -18.61 1.50
C ASP A 252 11.22 -17.84 1.47
N GLY A 253 10.84 -17.27 0.32
CA GLY A 253 9.56 -16.56 0.14
C GLY A 253 9.49 -15.18 0.79
N LEU A 254 10.63 -14.58 1.21
CA LEU A 254 10.66 -13.27 1.88
C LEU A 254 11.10 -12.11 0.98
N TYR A 255 10.72 -10.88 1.36
CA TYR A 255 11.35 -9.66 0.85
C TYR A 255 12.61 -9.36 1.68
N ASP A 256 13.78 -9.40 1.06
CA ASP A 256 15.05 -9.16 1.74
C ASP A 256 15.15 -7.72 2.29
N GLY A 257 15.42 -7.59 3.60
CA GLY A 257 15.56 -6.31 4.29
C GLY A 257 14.28 -5.46 4.38
N PHE A 258 13.09 -6.05 4.24
CA PHE A 258 11.80 -5.36 4.41
C PHE A 258 11.32 -5.41 5.86
N ALA A 259 10.88 -4.26 6.38
CA ALA A 259 10.13 -4.15 7.63
C ALA A 259 9.13 -2.99 7.54
N SER A 260 7.84 -3.28 7.70
CA SER A 260 6.80 -2.25 7.82
C SER A 260 6.88 -1.52 9.18
N ALA A 261 6.24 -0.35 9.30
CA ALA A 261 6.16 0.37 10.58
C ALA A 261 5.28 -0.32 11.65
N ILE A 262 4.76 -1.52 11.37
CA ILE A 262 4.08 -2.42 12.30
C ILE A 262 4.71 -3.82 12.36
N ASP A 263 5.94 -4.01 11.86
CA ASP A 263 6.60 -5.32 11.81
C ASP A 263 6.67 -6.03 13.18
N GLY A 264 7.01 -5.25 14.22
CA GLY A 264 7.05 -5.71 15.62
C GLY A 264 5.69 -5.91 16.28
N TYR A 265 4.57 -5.64 15.59
CA TYR A 265 3.23 -5.98 16.09
C TYR A 265 2.97 -7.47 15.82
N THR A 266 3.19 -8.31 16.84
CA THR A 266 3.13 -9.78 16.72
C THR A 266 1.89 -10.42 17.31
N ASP A 267 0.87 -9.63 17.67
CA ASP A 267 -0.42 -10.15 18.15
C ASP A 267 -1.22 -10.78 16.99
N PHE A 268 -1.34 -12.10 16.98
CA PHE A 268 -2.25 -12.81 16.07
C PHE A 268 -3.61 -13.06 16.74
N LYS A 269 -3.61 -13.73 17.90
CA LYS A 269 -4.85 -14.07 18.62
C LYS A 269 -5.55 -12.84 19.21
N ALA A 270 -4.81 -11.94 19.86
CA ALA A 270 -5.37 -10.74 20.48
C ALA A 270 -5.88 -9.72 19.45
N ALA A 271 -5.37 -9.77 18.21
CA ALA A 271 -5.89 -8.94 17.11
C ALA A 271 -7.35 -9.26 16.73
N LYS A 272 -7.95 -10.35 17.24
CA LYS A 272 -9.41 -10.59 17.13
C LYS A 272 -10.21 -9.39 17.66
N GLU A 273 -9.75 -8.75 18.75
CA GLU A 273 -10.48 -7.66 19.38
C GLU A 273 -10.30 -6.33 18.61
N PRO A 274 -11.36 -5.79 17.96
CA PRO A 274 -11.25 -4.60 17.09
C PRO A 274 -10.96 -3.30 17.86
N GLU A 275 -11.24 -3.28 19.17
CA GLU A 275 -10.95 -2.15 20.07
C GLU A 275 -9.65 -2.34 20.86
N GLY A 276 -8.97 -3.49 20.69
CA GLY A 276 -7.70 -3.81 21.34
C GLY A 276 -6.49 -3.30 20.54
N SER A 277 -5.35 -3.99 20.66
CA SER A 277 -4.08 -3.62 20.00
C SER A 277 -4.18 -3.53 18.46
N ALA A 278 -5.19 -4.16 17.86
CA ALA A 278 -5.48 -4.03 16.42
C ALA A 278 -5.86 -2.58 16.03
N LYS A 279 -6.56 -1.84 16.91
CA LYS A 279 -7.08 -0.49 16.62
C LYS A 279 -5.97 0.52 16.29
N GLU A 280 -4.78 0.32 16.82
CA GLU A 280 -3.61 1.21 16.61
C GLU A 280 -2.71 0.78 15.44
N ASN A 281 -2.88 -0.44 14.93
CA ASN A 281 -1.94 -1.06 13.99
C ASN A 281 -2.58 -1.51 12.66
N LEU A 282 -3.88 -1.82 12.61
CA LEU A 282 -4.56 -2.41 11.46
C LEU A 282 -5.79 -1.60 11.04
N ILE A 283 -6.00 -1.46 9.72
CA ILE A 283 -7.21 -0.84 9.16
C ILE A 283 -8.32 -1.88 8.95
N ARG A 284 -9.50 -1.56 9.50
CA ARG A 284 -10.75 -2.34 9.40
C ARG A 284 -11.94 -1.40 9.25
N LEU A 285 -12.96 -1.77 8.47
CA LEU A 285 -13.95 -0.80 8.00
C LEU A 285 -14.87 -0.29 9.12
N GLY A 286 -15.24 -1.17 10.05
CA GLY A 286 -16.06 -0.84 11.21
C GLY A 286 -15.38 0.06 12.23
N ASN A 287 -14.05 0.19 12.18
CA ASN A 287 -13.29 1.18 12.95
C ASN A 287 -13.30 2.56 12.26
N LEU A 288 -13.34 2.61 10.93
CA LEU A 288 -13.31 3.87 10.15
C LEU A 288 -14.63 4.65 10.26
N LEU A 289 -15.78 3.96 10.16
CA LEU A 289 -17.12 4.55 10.35
C LEU A 289 -17.63 4.40 11.80
N SER A 290 -16.71 4.34 12.77
CA SER A 290 -17.07 4.14 14.18
C SER A 290 -17.66 5.39 14.82
N LYS A 291 -18.43 5.20 15.91
CA LYS A 291 -18.98 6.30 16.73
C LYS A 291 -17.89 7.22 17.33
N ASP A 292 -16.65 6.75 17.36
CA ASP A 292 -15.47 7.50 17.82
C ASP A 292 -14.97 8.49 16.76
N ASN A 293 -15.37 8.32 15.49
CA ASN A 293 -15.07 9.22 14.37
C ASN A 293 -16.36 9.80 13.75
N PRO A 294 -17.19 10.55 14.51
CA PRO A 294 -18.53 10.97 14.08
C PRO A 294 -18.53 12.01 12.94
N GLN A 295 -17.35 12.46 12.48
CA GLN A 295 -17.20 13.33 11.30
C GLN A 295 -16.97 12.54 10.00
N ARG A 296 -16.67 11.23 10.07
CA ARG A 296 -16.45 10.38 8.91
C ARG A 296 -17.72 9.58 8.57
N ASN A 297 -18.33 9.90 7.44
CA ASN A 297 -19.49 9.19 6.87
C ASN A 297 -19.14 8.40 5.59
N ASP A 298 -17.88 8.39 5.16
CA ASP A 298 -17.37 7.71 3.98
C ASP A 298 -16.11 6.86 4.27
N LEU A 299 -15.81 5.90 3.39
CA LEU A 299 -14.61 5.04 3.47
C LEU A 299 -13.49 5.46 2.49
N GLY A 300 -13.70 6.48 1.68
CA GLY A 300 -12.85 6.86 0.54
C GLY A 300 -12.37 5.65 -0.26
N MET A 301 -11.05 5.51 -0.38
CA MET A 301 -10.41 4.42 -1.14
C MET A 301 -10.58 3.02 -0.53
N TYR A 302 -11.03 2.89 0.72
CA TYR A 302 -11.34 1.61 1.37
C TYR A 302 -12.80 1.14 1.12
N ALA A 303 -13.63 1.94 0.45
CA ALA A 303 -14.98 1.53 0.05
C ALA A 303 -14.92 0.28 -0.84
N ALA A 304 -15.83 -0.68 -0.59
CA ALA A 304 -15.82 -1.94 -1.34
C ALA A 304 -16.18 -1.73 -2.82
N LYS A 305 -15.31 -2.18 -3.71
CA LYS A 305 -15.41 -2.03 -5.18
C LYS A 305 -15.96 -3.31 -5.80
N GLY A 306 -16.63 -3.21 -6.95
CA GLY A 306 -17.04 -4.40 -7.71
C GLY A 306 -15.83 -5.22 -8.17
N VAL A 307 -15.93 -6.55 -8.10
CA VAL A 307 -14.92 -7.45 -8.67
C VAL A 307 -15.00 -7.39 -10.20
N ALA A 308 -13.85 -7.22 -10.86
CA ALA A 308 -13.81 -7.08 -12.32
C ALA A 308 -14.09 -8.41 -13.04
N GLU A 309 -14.74 -8.35 -14.21
CA GLU A 309 -15.05 -9.55 -15.01
C GLU A 309 -13.83 -10.36 -15.47
N ASN A 310 -12.64 -9.74 -15.49
CA ASN A 310 -11.37 -10.39 -15.83
C ASN A 310 -10.18 -9.49 -15.41
N VAL A 311 -8.96 -10.06 -15.49
CA VAL A 311 -7.69 -9.40 -15.14
C VAL A 311 -7.43 -8.11 -15.95
N ASN A 312 -7.77 -8.06 -17.23
CA ASN A 312 -7.53 -6.88 -18.06
C ASN A 312 -8.47 -5.72 -17.67
N THR A 313 -9.73 -6.03 -17.36
CA THR A 313 -10.66 -5.06 -16.79
C THR A 313 -10.19 -4.57 -15.42
N ALA A 314 -9.66 -5.45 -14.56
CA ALA A 314 -9.11 -5.06 -13.25
C ALA A 314 -7.93 -4.08 -13.37
N LYS A 315 -7.00 -4.32 -14.31
CA LYS A 315 -5.83 -3.47 -14.59
C LYS A 315 -6.18 -2.07 -15.14
N ASN A 316 -7.41 -1.86 -15.60
CA ASN A 316 -7.86 -0.57 -16.17
C ASN A 316 -8.60 0.33 -15.17
N VAL A 317 -8.78 -0.09 -13.91
CA VAL A 317 -9.51 0.67 -12.89
C VAL A 317 -8.72 0.83 -11.60
N ALA A 318 -9.00 1.89 -10.83
CA ALA A 318 -8.36 2.12 -9.55
C ALA A 318 -8.69 0.99 -8.54
N GLY A 319 -7.68 0.21 -8.15
CA GLY A 319 -7.81 -0.79 -7.09
C GLY A 319 -8.03 -0.20 -5.69
N ILE A 320 -7.99 -1.03 -4.66
CA ILE A 320 -7.99 -0.57 -3.26
C ILE A 320 -6.55 -0.22 -2.89
N TYR A 321 -6.27 1.01 -2.47
CA TYR A 321 -4.94 1.42 -2.01
C TYR A 321 -4.84 1.31 -0.48
N PHE A 322 -3.76 0.74 0.02
CA PHE A 322 -3.54 0.53 1.46
C PHE A 322 -2.05 0.62 1.81
N LEU A 323 -1.74 0.78 3.10
CA LEU A 323 -0.35 0.81 3.58
C LEU A 323 0.20 -0.62 3.76
N GLU A 324 1.47 -0.78 3.42
CA GLU A 324 2.24 -2.01 3.56
C GLU A 324 2.20 -2.59 4.99
N ASN A 325 2.14 -3.91 5.09
CA ASN A 325 2.04 -4.65 6.34
C ASN A 325 2.96 -5.88 6.27
N SER A 326 3.93 -5.95 7.18
CA SER A 326 4.82 -7.08 7.40
C SER A 326 4.61 -7.75 8.75
N VAL A 327 5.17 -8.94 8.92
CA VAL A 327 5.40 -9.53 10.24
C VAL A 327 6.74 -10.27 10.32
N LYS A 328 7.39 -10.17 11.48
CA LYS A 328 8.60 -10.93 11.79
C LYS A 328 8.48 -12.43 11.47
N LYS A 329 9.48 -12.98 10.78
CA LYS A 329 9.56 -14.39 10.37
C LYS A 329 9.34 -15.35 11.54
N GLU A 330 9.96 -15.06 12.69
CA GLU A 330 9.83 -15.84 13.93
C GLU A 330 8.44 -15.79 14.57
N ALA A 331 7.60 -14.82 14.21
CA ALA A 331 6.23 -14.70 14.70
C ALA A 331 5.19 -15.41 13.82
N LEU A 332 5.52 -15.85 12.59
CA LEU A 332 4.62 -16.65 11.74
C LEU A 332 4.63 -18.15 12.14
N THR A 333 4.46 -18.42 13.43
CA THR A 333 4.49 -19.77 14.01
C THR A 333 3.26 -20.59 13.64
N ALA A 334 3.37 -21.92 13.78
CA ALA A 334 2.23 -22.83 13.61
C ALA A 334 1.04 -22.50 14.52
N GLU A 335 1.26 -21.93 15.72
CA GLU A 335 0.16 -21.46 16.57
C GLU A 335 -0.48 -20.19 15.98
N ASN A 336 0.33 -19.17 15.67
CA ASN A 336 -0.15 -17.88 15.19
C ASN A 336 -0.89 -17.97 13.84
N LYS A 337 -0.50 -18.92 12.99
CA LYS A 337 -1.20 -19.24 11.73
C LYS A 337 -2.67 -19.62 11.92
N ASN A 338 -3.06 -20.23 13.04
CA ASN A 338 -4.47 -20.51 13.37
C ASN A 338 -5.33 -19.24 13.54
N TYR A 339 -4.70 -18.06 13.68
CA TYR A 339 -5.37 -16.76 13.82
C TYR A 339 -4.92 -15.76 12.74
N GLY A 340 -4.31 -16.25 11.65
CA GLY A 340 -3.66 -15.43 10.62
C GLY A 340 -4.56 -14.33 10.03
N TYR A 341 -5.83 -14.63 9.76
CA TYR A 341 -6.79 -13.66 9.19
C TYR A 341 -7.17 -12.51 10.13
N TYR A 342 -6.79 -12.54 11.41
CA TYR A 342 -6.96 -11.40 12.32
C TYR A 342 -5.80 -10.39 12.21
N ARG A 343 -4.59 -10.82 11.80
CA ARG A 343 -3.37 -9.99 11.81
C ARG A 343 -2.81 -9.66 10.42
N LEU A 344 -2.98 -10.55 9.46
CA LEU A 344 -2.36 -10.45 8.13
C LEU A 344 -3.25 -9.71 7.14
N PRO A 345 -2.67 -9.03 6.12
CA PRO A 345 -3.40 -8.26 5.12
C PRO A 345 -4.17 -9.16 4.15
N TYR A 346 -5.48 -8.94 4.00
CA TYR A 346 -6.34 -9.81 3.19
C TYR A 346 -7.43 -9.06 2.41
N ALA A 347 -7.84 -9.66 1.28
CA ALA A 347 -9.00 -9.26 0.52
C ALA A 347 -10.26 -9.86 1.15
N LYS A 348 -11.19 -9.00 1.59
CA LYS A 348 -12.53 -9.41 2.02
C LYS A 348 -13.47 -9.28 0.83
N VAL A 349 -14.02 -10.40 0.36
CA VAL A 349 -14.90 -10.48 -0.83
C VAL A 349 -16.32 -10.77 -0.36
N TYR A 350 -17.25 -9.84 -0.63
CA TYR A 350 -18.67 -9.91 -0.26
C TYR A 350 -19.50 -10.40 -1.44
N VAL A 351 -20.48 -11.27 -1.17
CA VAL A 351 -21.43 -11.79 -2.18
C VAL A 351 -22.84 -11.95 -1.60
N THR A 352 -23.82 -12.25 -2.47
CA THR A 352 -25.08 -12.89 -2.06
C THR A 352 -25.02 -14.39 -2.38
N TYR A 353 -25.26 -15.23 -1.37
CA TYR A 353 -25.34 -16.69 -1.51
C TYR A 353 -26.81 -17.14 -1.56
N ILE A 354 -27.08 -18.17 -2.37
CA ILE A 354 -28.41 -18.73 -2.61
C ILE A 354 -28.37 -20.23 -2.27
N PRO A 355 -28.92 -20.67 -1.12
CA PRO A 355 -28.96 -22.09 -0.76
C PRO A 355 -29.86 -22.91 -1.70
N ASN A 356 -29.43 -24.13 -2.05
CA ASN A 356 -30.23 -25.10 -2.82
C ASN A 356 -31.33 -25.75 -1.98
N GLU A 357 -31.15 -25.83 -0.66
CA GLU A 357 -32.15 -26.34 0.28
C GLU A 357 -32.27 -25.42 1.50
N VAL A 358 -33.50 -25.10 1.89
CA VAL A 358 -33.83 -24.36 3.12
C VAL A 358 -34.96 -25.09 3.85
N TRP A 359 -34.81 -25.28 5.16
CA TRP A 359 -35.79 -25.95 6.01
C TRP A 359 -36.65 -24.92 6.75
N LYS A 360 -37.97 -25.02 6.62
CA LYS A 360 -38.95 -24.24 7.37
C LYS A 360 -39.70 -25.14 8.36
N LEU A 361 -40.34 -24.53 9.36
CA LEU A 361 -41.43 -25.21 10.05
C LEU A 361 -42.63 -25.35 9.12
N ASP A 362 -43.32 -26.48 9.23
CA ASP A 362 -44.62 -26.71 8.60
C ASP A 362 -45.74 -25.99 9.36
N ASP A 363 -46.96 -26.02 8.83
CA ASP A 363 -48.14 -25.35 9.42
C ASP A 363 -48.51 -25.90 10.82
N ASP A 364 -47.95 -27.06 11.23
CA ASP A 364 -48.09 -27.63 12.58
C ASP A 364 -47.18 -26.98 13.64
N GLY A 365 -46.24 -26.12 13.22
CA GLY A 365 -45.25 -25.43 14.07
C GLY A 365 -44.19 -26.33 14.73
N LYS A 366 -44.03 -27.57 14.27
CA LYS A 366 -43.20 -28.61 14.91
C LYS A 366 -42.36 -29.42 13.92
N THR A 367 -42.93 -29.74 12.77
CA THR A 367 -42.32 -30.56 11.72
C THR A 367 -41.46 -29.68 10.83
N LEU A 368 -40.27 -30.18 10.45
CA LEU A 368 -39.42 -29.52 9.46
C LEU A 368 -39.72 -30.05 8.06
N VAL A 369 -40.04 -29.12 7.15
CA VAL A 369 -40.25 -29.39 5.72
C VAL A 369 -39.34 -28.49 4.89
N LYS A 370 -39.06 -28.87 3.64
CA LYS A 370 -38.32 -28.01 2.72
C LYS A 370 -39.17 -26.80 2.31
N MET A 371 -38.52 -25.66 2.12
CA MET A 371 -39.13 -24.44 1.59
C MET A 371 -39.12 -24.50 0.07
N ASP A 372 -40.29 -24.61 -0.54
CA ASP A 372 -40.46 -24.40 -1.98
C ASP A 372 -40.21 -22.92 -2.34
N ASN A 373 -39.62 -22.68 -3.50
CA ASN A 373 -39.44 -21.34 -4.09
C ASN A 373 -38.70 -20.32 -3.19
N TYR A 374 -37.59 -20.73 -2.56
CA TYR A 374 -36.69 -19.80 -1.87
C TYR A 374 -36.21 -18.68 -2.82
N ALA A 375 -36.27 -17.42 -2.37
CA ALA A 375 -35.95 -16.25 -3.18
C ALA A 375 -34.56 -15.67 -2.87
N LYS A 376 -33.83 -15.29 -3.92
CA LYS A 376 -32.58 -14.52 -3.81
C LYS A 376 -32.80 -13.24 -2.98
N GLY A 377 -31.92 -12.97 -2.02
CA GLY A 377 -32.02 -11.79 -1.15
C GLY A 377 -32.91 -11.98 0.09
N THR A 378 -33.49 -13.15 0.32
CA THR A 378 -34.14 -13.52 1.58
C THR A 378 -33.09 -13.77 2.69
N THR A 379 -33.43 -13.49 3.94
CA THR A 379 -32.57 -13.85 5.09
C THR A 379 -32.73 -15.34 5.40
N PHE A 380 -31.62 -16.04 5.63
CA PHE A 380 -31.62 -17.42 6.12
C PHE A 380 -30.72 -17.59 7.34
N TYR A 381 -30.82 -18.75 7.98
CA TYR A 381 -30.08 -19.06 9.21
C TYR A 381 -29.32 -20.38 9.05
N ARG A 382 -28.03 -20.43 9.40
CA ARG A 382 -27.25 -21.69 9.40
C ARG A 382 -27.18 -22.24 10.82
N GLY A 383 -27.60 -23.48 11.05
CA GLY A 383 -27.43 -24.18 12.33
C GLY A 383 -25.97 -24.21 12.77
N GLU A 384 -25.70 -23.97 14.05
CA GLU A 384 -24.34 -23.98 14.60
C GLU A 384 -23.70 -25.38 14.49
N ASP A 385 -24.44 -26.41 14.88
CA ASP A 385 -23.93 -27.77 15.06
C ASP A 385 -24.11 -28.65 13.82
N ASP A 386 -25.26 -28.59 13.14
CA ASP A 386 -25.54 -29.42 11.96
C ASP A 386 -25.19 -28.76 10.61
N GLY A 387 -24.95 -27.44 10.61
CA GLY A 387 -24.65 -26.67 9.40
C GLY A 387 -25.77 -26.62 8.36
N LEU A 388 -26.99 -27.05 8.68
CA LEU A 388 -28.15 -26.98 7.79
C LEU A 388 -28.69 -25.55 7.70
N ILE A 389 -29.40 -25.26 6.60
CA ILE A 389 -29.95 -23.94 6.33
C ILE A 389 -31.45 -23.90 6.65
N TYR A 390 -31.87 -22.88 7.38
CA TYR A 390 -33.18 -22.71 7.96
C TYR A 390 -33.82 -21.37 7.60
N ALA A 391 -35.16 -21.36 7.51
CA ALA A 391 -35.95 -20.15 7.28
C ALA A 391 -36.14 -19.28 8.55
N SER A 392 -35.93 -19.85 9.75
CA SER A 392 -35.95 -19.11 11.02
C SER A 392 -35.07 -19.78 12.08
N LYS A 393 -34.76 -19.07 13.18
CA LYS A 393 -34.01 -19.65 14.31
C LYS A 393 -34.84 -20.68 15.09
N GLU A 394 -36.16 -20.57 15.08
CA GLU A 394 -37.10 -21.56 15.63
C GLU A 394 -37.05 -22.87 14.83
N ALA A 395 -36.96 -22.78 13.50
CA ALA A 395 -36.76 -23.95 12.64
C ALA A 395 -35.41 -24.63 12.93
N ALA A 396 -34.33 -23.86 13.11
CA ALA A 396 -33.02 -24.41 13.49
C ALA A 396 -33.07 -25.16 14.83
N LYS A 397 -33.75 -24.60 15.85
CA LYS A 397 -34.00 -25.23 17.15
C LYS A 397 -34.87 -26.50 17.07
N LYS A 398 -35.55 -26.76 15.94
CA LYS A 398 -36.27 -28.03 15.67
C LYS A 398 -35.51 -29.00 14.78
N SER A 399 -34.20 -28.81 14.60
CA SER A 399 -33.36 -29.82 13.97
C SER A 399 -33.51 -31.19 14.64
N LYS A 400 -33.63 -32.22 13.82
CA LYS A 400 -33.62 -33.63 14.23
C LYS A 400 -32.22 -34.09 14.69
N TRP A 401 -31.17 -33.41 14.21
CA TRP A 401 -29.79 -33.79 14.45
C TRP A 401 -29.20 -33.02 15.64
N SER A 402 -29.55 -31.74 15.77
CA SER A 402 -29.08 -30.84 16.84
C SER A 402 -30.26 -30.06 17.46
N PRO A 403 -31.10 -30.70 18.30
CA PRO A 403 -32.24 -30.03 18.93
C PRO A 403 -31.81 -28.82 19.78
N ASP A 404 -32.62 -27.76 19.74
CA ASP A 404 -32.42 -26.49 20.44
C ASP A 404 -31.08 -25.76 20.16
N GLN A 405 -30.36 -26.15 19.09
CA GLN A 405 -29.15 -25.46 18.62
C GLN A 405 -29.38 -23.97 18.32
N LYS A 406 -28.29 -23.21 18.35
CA LYS A 406 -28.25 -21.83 17.86
C LYS A 406 -28.11 -21.80 16.33
N ALA A 407 -28.26 -20.62 15.74
CA ALA A 407 -28.02 -20.40 14.31
C ALA A 407 -27.46 -19.01 14.01
N TYR A 408 -26.56 -18.95 13.04
CA TYR A 408 -25.97 -17.75 12.46
C TYR A 408 -26.93 -17.08 11.46
N THR A 409 -27.03 -15.75 11.45
CA THR A 409 -27.94 -15.02 10.55
C THR A 409 -27.23 -14.53 9.29
N TYR A 410 -27.75 -14.92 8.13
CA TYR A 410 -27.29 -14.45 6.82
C TYR A 410 -28.30 -13.44 6.28
N THR A 411 -28.19 -12.19 6.73
CA THR A 411 -29.09 -11.09 6.36
C THR A 411 -29.12 -10.88 4.85
N SER A 412 -30.29 -11.06 4.24
CA SER A 412 -30.48 -11.07 2.79
C SER A 412 -29.55 -12.03 2.01
N GLY A 413 -29.13 -13.13 2.64
CA GLY A 413 -28.21 -14.11 2.06
C GLY A 413 -26.78 -13.61 1.87
N LYS A 414 -26.43 -12.44 2.43
CA LYS A 414 -25.07 -11.90 2.35
C LYS A 414 -24.08 -12.74 3.13
N CYS A 415 -22.91 -12.96 2.55
CA CYS A 415 -21.76 -13.53 3.23
C CYS A 415 -20.45 -12.95 2.66
N ALA A 416 -19.32 -13.27 3.29
CA ALA A 416 -18.01 -12.93 2.76
C ALA A 416 -16.99 -14.07 2.82
N TYR A 417 -15.95 -13.91 2.01
CA TYR A 417 -14.80 -14.79 1.89
C TYR A 417 -13.53 -13.98 2.16
N ARG A 418 -12.47 -14.65 2.61
CA ARG A 418 -11.15 -14.05 2.84
C ARG A 418 -10.12 -14.73 1.94
N ALA A 419 -9.20 -13.95 1.39
CA ALA A 419 -7.98 -14.44 0.76
C ALA A 419 -6.84 -13.48 1.08
N LEU A 420 -5.68 -13.99 1.51
CA LEU A 420 -4.49 -13.15 1.76
C LEU A 420 -4.07 -12.45 0.46
N TRP A 421 -3.68 -11.17 0.54
CA TRP A 421 -3.22 -10.42 -0.64
C TRP A 421 -1.92 -10.97 -1.21
N ASN A 422 -1.02 -11.42 -0.32
CA ASN A 422 0.16 -12.20 -0.66
C ASN A 422 0.07 -13.53 0.08
N ARG A 423 0.35 -14.65 -0.59
CA ARG A 423 0.35 -16.00 0.02
C ARG A 423 1.52 -16.79 -0.54
N GLN A 424 2.67 -16.72 0.12
CA GLN A 424 3.90 -17.35 -0.34
C GLN A 424 4.07 -18.75 0.27
N THR A 425 4.37 -19.73 -0.58
CA THR A 425 4.65 -21.12 -0.17
C THR A 425 5.91 -21.63 -0.88
N ILE A 426 6.81 -22.26 -0.12
CA ILE A 426 8.05 -22.89 -0.64
C ILE A 426 7.95 -24.43 -0.71
N THR A 427 6.81 -24.98 -0.29
CA THR A 427 6.52 -26.41 -0.30
C THR A 427 5.71 -26.76 -1.53
N ALA A 428 6.06 -27.85 -2.21
CA ALA A 428 5.39 -28.27 -3.46
C ALA A 428 3.94 -28.75 -3.27
N ASP A 429 3.45 -28.84 -2.03
CA ASP A 429 2.04 -29.09 -1.71
C ASP A 429 1.19 -27.80 -1.75
N GLY A 430 1.82 -26.62 -1.77
CA GLY A 430 1.17 -25.32 -1.73
C GLY A 430 0.41 -25.02 -0.43
N LYS A 431 0.63 -25.79 0.65
CA LYS A 431 -0.15 -25.68 1.89
C LYS A 431 0.53 -24.79 2.92
N SER A 432 1.83 -25.01 3.15
CA SER A 432 2.58 -24.30 4.20
C SER A 432 2.96 -22.88 3.75
N ILE A 433 2.33 -21.88 4.37
CA ILE A 433 2.59 -20.45 4.16
C ILE A 433 3.86 -20.04 4.92
N VAL A 434 4.81 -19.44 4.23
CA VAL A 434 6.03 -18.88 4.85
C VAL A 434 6.01 -17.36 4.94
N ASN A 435 5.14 -16.70 4.18
CA ASN A 435 5.00 -15.25 4.16
C ASN A 435 3.62 -14.83 3.62
N ALA A 436 3.08 -13.74 4.17
CA ALA A 436 1.85 -13.09 3.72
C ALA A 436 1.97 -11.55 3.65
N ASP A 437 3.19 -11.04 3.70
CA ASP A 437 3.50 -9.61 3.76
C ASP A 437 3.06 -8.86 2.50
N THR A 438 2.52 -7.67 2.69
CA THR A 438 2.27 -6.71 1.61
C THR A 438 3.25 -5.57 1.72
N ARG A 439 3.89 -5.24 0.60
CA ARG A 439 4.97 -4.26 0.49
C ARG A 439 4.50 -3.07 -0.36
N ARG A 440 4.99 -1.86 -0.09
CA ARG A 440 4.73 -0.68 -0.94
C ARG A 440 5.15 -0.90 -2.40
N ASN A 441 4.57 -0.10 -3.29
CA ASN A 441 4.84 -0.08 -4.73
C ASN A 441 4.66 -1.44 -5.42
N ASN A 442 3.88 -2.36 -4.83
CA ASN A 442 3.45 -3.61 -5.45
C ASN A 442 1.92 -3.65 -5.55
N THR A 443 1.42 -4.32 -6.58
CA THR A 443 -0.01 -4.58 -6.80
C THR A 443 -0.29 -6.06 -6.57
N TYR A 444 -1.29 -6.35 -5.75
CA TYR A 444 -1.70 -7.71 -5.39
C TYR A 444 -2.98 -8.05 -6.15
N LEU A 445 -2.87 -8.89 -7.18
CA LEU A 445 -3.98 -9.31 -8.02
C LEU A 445 -4.46 -10.70 -7.61
N LEU A 446 -5.73 -10.82 -7.24
CA LEU A 446 -6.39 -12.09 -6.97
C LEU A 446 -7.41 -12.41 -8.07
N THR A 447 -7.36 -13.62 -8.62
CA THR A 447 -8.32 -14.13 -9.61
C THR A 447 -9.16 -15.23 -8.98
N ILE A 448 -10.46 -14.99 -8.79
CA ILE A 448 -11.40 -15.93 -8.15
C ILE A 448 -11.68 -17.09 -9.11
N LYS A 449 -11.28 -18.30 -8.72
CA LYS A 449 -11.42 -19.54 -9.51
C LYS A 449 -12.71 -20.29 -9.18
N SER A 450 -13.10 -20.34 -7.91
CA SER A 450 -14.36 -20.95 -7.47
C SER A 450 -14.74 -20.58 -6.03
N PHE A 451 -16.01 -20.72 -5.70
CA PHE A 451 -16.51 -20.75 -4.32
C PHE A 451 -16.68 -22.21 -3.88
N GLN A 452 -16.14 -22.60 -2.73
CA GLN A 452 -16.21 -23.97 -2.24
C GLN A 452 -17.56 -24.29 -1.60
N GLY A 453 -18.15 -23.31 -0.92
CA GLY A 453 -19.40 -23.42 -0.18
C GLY A 453 -19.83 -22.07 0.40
N LEU A 454 -20.71 -22.10 1.39
CA LEU A 454 -21.21 -20.91 2.09
C LEU A 454 -20.10 -20.18 2.87
N GLY A 455 -19.86 -18.90 2.54
CA GLY A 455 -18.94 -18.02 3.27
C GLY A 455 -19.42 -17.59 4.67
N MET A 456 -18.67 -16.69 5.31
CA MET A 456 -18.97 -16.23 6.69
C MET A 456 -20.11 -15.18 6.72
N PRO A 457 -21.01 -15.21 7.72
CA PRO A 457 -22.12 -14.26 7.90
C PRO A 457 -21.70 -12.88 8.43
N TRP A 458 -20.58 -12.81 9.16
CA TRP A 458 -19.94 -11.58 9.67
C TRP A 458 -18.49 -11.90 10.08
N ASP A 459 -17.70 -10.86 10.34
CA ASP A 459 -16.28 -10.96 10.71
C ASP A 459 -16.09 -10.58 12.19
N PRO A 460 -15.66 -11.49 13.09
CA PRO A 460 -15.41 -11.15 14.48
C PRO A 460 -14.28 -10.15 14.71
N SER A 461 -13.36 -10.02 13.77
CA SER A 461 -12.30 -9.00 13.81
C SER A 461 -12.75 -7.63 13.28
N ASP A 462 -13.89 -7.56 12.60
CA ASP A 462 -14.50 -6.33 12.07
C ASP A 462 -16.04 -6.38 12.24
N PRO A 463 -16.58 -6.53 13.47
CA PRO A 463 -18.00 -6.79 13.70
C PRO A 463 -18.91 -5.59 13.40
N LYS A 464 -18.31 -4.43 13.11
CA LYS A 464 -18.96 -3.18 12.70
C LYS A 464 -18.82 -2.92 11.18
N ASP A 465 -18.32 -3.89 10.41
CA ASP A 465 -18.18 -3.81 8.95
C ASP A 465 -19.50 -3.32 8.30
N PRO A 466 -19.50 -2.20 7.55
CA PRO A 466 -20.73 -1.60 7.03
C PRO A 466 -21.39 -2.40 5.89
N TYR A 467 -20.67 -3.36 5.29
CA TYR A 467 -21.20 -4.23 4.25
C TYR A 467 -21.70 -5.58 4.80
N LEU A 468 -21.09 -6.05 5.90
CA LEU A 468 -21.40 -7.31 6.56
C LEU A 468 -21.32 -7.21 8.12
N PRO A 469 -22.20 -6.40 8.75
CA PRO A 469 -22.15 -6.15 10.18
C PRO A 469 -22.62 -7.36 11.01
N LYS A 470 -22.10 -7.50 12.23
CA LYS A 470 -22.63 -8.48 13.19
C LYS A 470 -24.08 -8.13 13.56
N PRO A 471 -25.02 -9.09 13.57
CA PRO A 471 -26.37 -8.89 14.12
C PRO A 471 -26.39 -8.51 15.61
N ASP A 472 -27.28 -7.61 16.03
CA ASP A 472 -27.59 -7.37 17.46
C ASP A 472 -28.51 -8.47 18.01
N ASP A 473 -27.99 -9.69 18.01
CA ASP A 473 -28.61 -10.85 18.63
C ASP A 473 -27.62 -11.48 19.64
N LYS A 474 -28.16 -11.84 20.80
CA LYS A 474 -27.45 -12.39 21.96
C LYS A 474 -27.50 -13.92 21.96
N ASP A 475 -28.49 -14.51 21.27
CA ASP A 475 -28.62 -15.95 21.07
C ASP A 475 -27.77 -16.45 19.89
N GLU A 476 -27.34 -15.56 18.99
CA GLU A 476 -26.43 -15.94 17.89
C GLU A 476 -25.07 -16.46 18.40
N PRO A 477 -24.44 -17.45 17.73
CA PRO A 477 -23.12 -17.92 18.15
C PRO A 477 -22.01 -16.90 17.86
N THR A 478 -20.83 -17.14 18.43
CA THR A 478 -19.77 -16.11 18.54
C THR A 478 -18.55 -16.34 17.65
N ASN A 479 -18.45 -17.47 16.95
CA ASN A 479 -17.29 -17.83 16.14
C ASN A 479 -17.68 -18.33 14.72
N PRO A 480 -18.25 -17.45 13.88
CA PRO A 480 -18.83 -17.76 12.57
C PRO A 480 -17.85 -18.27 11.50
N GLU A 481 -16.56 -18.30 11.79
CA GLU A 481 -15.49 -18.46 10.82
C GLU A 481 -14.31 -19.30 11.36
N ASN A 482 -13.42 -19.69 10.45
CA ASN A 482 -12.11 -20.20 10.79
C ASN A 482 -11.03 -19.14 10.42
N PRO A 483 -10.29 -18.57 11.38
CA PRO A 483 -9.28 -17.55 11.11
C PRO A 483 -7.89 -18.12 10.72
N ASP A 484 -7.78 -19.45 10.60
CA ASP A 484 -6.60 -20.16 10.11
C ASP A 484 -6.32 -19.86 8.62
N ILE A 485 -5.06 -19.64 8.27
CA ILE A 485 -4.63 -19.31 6.89
C ILE A 485 -4.12 -20.52 6.07
N GLU A 486 -3.80 -21.65 6.71
CA GLU A 486 -3.25 -22.85 6.05
C GLU A 486 -4.30 -23.94 5.81
N LYS A 487 -5.41 -23.95 6.55
CA LYS A 487 -6.49 -24.93 6.35
C LYS A 487 -7.18 -24.78 5.00
N GLU A 488 -7.41 -25.91 4.33
CA GLU A 488 -8.00 -25.98 2.98
C GLU A 488 -9.52 -25.68 2.94
N GLU A 489 -10.16 -25.44 4.09
CA GLU A 489 -11.46 -24.74 4.17
C GLU A 489 -11.34 -23.24 3.83
N THR A 490 -10.55 -22.90 2.81
CA THR A 490 -10.61 -21.60 2.17
C THR A 490 -11.84 -21.60 1.27
N TYR A 491 -12.95 -21.10 1.81
CA TYR A 491 -14.29 -21.12 1.20
C TYR A 491 -14.36 -20.47 -0.21
N MET A 492 -13.30 -19.79 -0.66
CA MET A 492 -13.09 -19.26 -2.01
C MET A 492 -11.66 -19.61 -2.47
N ARG A 493 -11.51 -20.18 -3.67
CA ARG A 493 -10.20 -20.47 -4.27
C ARG A 493 -9.77 -19.31 -5.17
N VAL A 494 -8.54 -18.83 -4.99
CA VAL A 494 -7.93 -17.78 -5.83
C VAL A 494 -6.61 -18.24 -6.44
N GLU A 495 -6.27 -17.67 -7.60
CA GLU A 495 -4.87 -17.53 -8.06
C GLU A 495 -4.41 -16.12 -7.66
N ALA A 496 -3.28 -16.02 -6.96
CA ALA A 496 -2.67 -14.76 -6.58
C ALA A 496 -1.46 -14.47 -7.47
N LYS A 497 -1.30 -13.21 -7.89
CA LYS A 497 -0.06 -12.72 -8.52
C LYS A 497 0.39 -11.42 -7.86
N VAL A 498 1.67 -11.38 -7.48
CA VAL A 498 2.33 -10.13 -7.08
C VAL A 498 2.83 -9.45 -8.34
N LEU A 499 2.20 -8.33 -8.68
CA LEU A 499 2.52 -7.52 -9.83
C LEU A 499 3.46 -6.37 -9.42
N GLN A 500 4.66 -6.33 -9.97
CA GLN A 500 5.60 -5.25 -9.72
C GLN A 500 5.17 -3.99 -10.47
N TRP A 501 4.71 -2.97 -9.72
CA TRP A 501 4.34 -1.65 -10.26
C TRP A 501 5.57 -1.04 -10.94
N ASN A 502 5.47 -0.68 -12.21
CA ASN A 502 6.57 -0.85 -13.18
C ASN A 502 7.67 0.24 -13.25
N LEU A 503 8.49 0.05 -14.28
CA LEU A 503 9.79 0.62 -14.62
C LEU A 503 9.81 0.99 -16.10
N VAL A 504 10.66 1.95 -16.46
CA VAL A 504 11.61 1.75 -17.58
C VAL A 504 13.01 2.14 -17.06
N SER A 505 14.03 1.36 -17.44
CA SER A 505 15.44 1.65 -17.14
C SER A 505 16.33 1.06 -18.23
N ARG A 506 17.59 1.47 -18.24
CA ARG A 506 18.63 0.92 -19.10
C ARG A 506 19.98 1.07 -18.40
N ASP A 507 20.82 0.03 -18.46
CA ASP A 507 22.23 0.16 -18.08
C ASP A 507 22.93 1.17 -19.00
N VAL A 508 23.40 2.27 -18.41
CA VAL A 508 24.24 3.26 -19.08
C VAL A 508 25.69 2.98 -18.67
N ILE A 509 26.25 1.92 -19.26
CA ILE A 509 27.70 1.81 -19.38
C ILE A 509 28.10 2.81 -20.48
N LEU A 510 28.87 3.82 -20.08
CA LEU A 510 29.70 4.60 -20.99
C LEU A 510 31.15 4.12 -20.84
N GLU A 511 31.85 4.04 -21.97
CA GLU A 511 33.31 3.87 -22.01
C GLU A 511 34.04 5.20 -21.75
#